data_AF-A0A560L1V9-F1
#
_entry.id   AF-A0A560L1V9-F1
#
_cell.length_a   1.000
_cell.length_b   1.000
_cell.length_c   1.000
_cell.angle_alpha   90.00
_cell.angle_beta   90.00
_cell.angle_gamma   90.00
#
_symmetry.space_group_name_H-M   'P 1'
#
loop_
_entity.id
_entity.type
_entity.pdbx_description
1 polymer ?
#
loop_
_entity_poly.entity_id
_entity_poly.type
_entity_poly.pdbx_seq_one_letter_code
_entity_poly.pdbx_strand_id
1 'polypeptide(L)'
;MTLVVAPHPGGVVPRFEPAAGEPAHDRLVAEMRSVYLANDVPPYLDEKARGLLSDGREMFRNLDLEHRWLVPEDRDMHVFLWRGSQATAVFSAALAMAGLKSGVHELGVSVSKIKQEELRPILDKLAQMREIDPEDVSEFVANIKVGKFREQVPEGLARSLWAKQNRAKIADISAMAGGR
;
A
#
# COMPACT_ATOMS: atom_id res chain seq x y z
N MET A 1 29.38 -10.25 21.02
CA MET A 1 28.37 -11.34 21.06
C MET A 1 27.88 -11.51 19.64
N THR A 2 28.20 -12.64 19.01
CA THR A 2 27.94 -12.89 17.59
C THR A 2 26.71 -13.78 17.47
N LEU A 3 25.69 -13.33 16.74
CA LEU A 3 24.53 -14.15 16.38
C LEU A 3 24.88 -14.98 15.15
N VAL A 4 24.75 -16.30 15.26
CA VAL A 4 24.96 -17.24 14.15
C VAL A 4 23.60 -17.82 13.79
N VAL A 5 23.17 -17.67 12.55
CA VAL A 5 21.92 -18.21 12.02
C VAL A 5 22.21 -19.42 11.12
N ALA A 6 21.44 -20.49 11.31
CA ALA A 6 21.52 -21.70 10.48
C ALA A 6 20.47 -21.62 9.35
N PRO A 7 20.82 -21.97 8.10
CA PRO A 7 19.86 -22.02 7.00
C PRO A 7 18.75 -23.04 7.29
N HIS A 8 17.49 -22.65 7.11
CA HIS A 8 16.38 -23.60 7.20
C HIS A 8 16.37 -24.50 5.93
N PRO A 9 16.30 -25.84 6.05
CA PRO A 9 16.43 -26.76 4.91
C PRO A 9 15.42 -26.52 3.78
N GLY A 10 14.26 -25.96 4.11
CA GLY A 10 13.17 -25.68 3.15
C GLY A 10 13.26 -24.34 2.41
N GLY A 11 14.32 -23.54 2.58
CA GLY A 11 14.43 -22.23 1.92
C GLY A 11 13.32 -21.24 2.30
N VAL A 12 12.69 -21.44 3.46
CA VAL A 12 11.62 -20.57 3.95
C VAL A 12 12.24 -19.25 4.37
N VAL A 13 11.96 -18.19 3.61
CA VAL A 13 12.38 -16.83 3.95
C VAL A 13 11.88 -16.49 5.35
N PRO A 14 12.76 -16.07 6.29
CA PRO A 14 12.33 -15.65 7.61
C PRO A 14 11.28 -14.55 7.48
N ARG A 15 10.14 -14.72 8.16
CA ARG A 15 9.17 -13.63 8.29
C ARG A 15 9.75 -12.61 9.24
N PHE A 16 10.34 -11.56 8.70
CA PHE A 16 10.54 -10.33 9.45
C PHE A 16 9.16 -9.70 9.61
N GLU A 17 8.82 -9.30 10.84
CA GLU A 17 7.73 -8.34 10.99
C GLU A 17 8.07 -7.15 10.10
N PRO A 18 7.10 -6.60 9.32
CA PRO A 18 7.34 -5.36 8.60
C PRO A 18 7.90 -4.38 9.62
N ALA A 19 9.13 -3.90 9.42
CA ALA A 19 9.66 -2.86 10.27
C ALA A 19 8.62 -1.74 10.23
N ALA A 20 8.02 -1.44 11.37
CA ALA A 20 7.05 -0.36 11.47
C ALA A 20 7.80 0.95 11.21
N GLY A 21 7.99 1.27 9.93
CA GLY A 21 8.50 2.54 9.49
C GLY A 21 7.50 3.63 9.83
N GLU A 22 7.99 4.85 9.97
CA GLU A 22 7.11 6.01 10.12
C GLU A 22 6.15 6.07 8.92
N PRO A 23 4.83 6.28 9.15
CA PRO A 23 3.86 6.35 8.07
C PRO A 23 4.25 7.42 7.03
N ALA A 24 4.29 7.03 5.77
CA ALA A 24 4.58 7.94 4.67
C ALA A 24 3.36 8.83 4.40
N HIS A 25 3.56 10.14 4.29
CA HIS A 25 2.54 11.09 3.90
C HIS A 25 2.40 11.14 2.36
N ASP A 26 1.21 11.44 1.84
CA ASP A 26 0.94 11.54 0.38
C ASP A 26 1.95 12.42 -0.36
N ARG A 27 2.33 13.55 0.26
CA ARG A 27 3.35 14.45 -0.30
C ARG A 27 4.70 13.77 -0.49
N LEU A 28 5.16 12.96 0.47
CA LEU A 28 6.45 12.25 0.35
C LEU A 28 6.40 11.26 -0.81
N VAL A 29 5.31 10.48 -0.91
CA VAL A 29 5.14 9.50 -1.98
C VAL A 29 5.02 10.17 -3.35
N ALA A 30 4.38 11.34 -3.43
CA ALA A 30 4.34 12.14 -4.65
C ALA A 30 5.73 12.62 -5.09
N GLU A 31 6.57 13.07 -4.15
CA GLU A 31 7.96 13.42 -4.45
C GLU A 31 8.80 12.19 -4.84
N MET A 32 8.57 11.04 -4.22
CA MET A 32 9.23 9.79 -4.65
C MET A 32 8.86 9.45 -6.11
N ARG A 33 7.58 9.61 -6.48
CA ARG A 33 7.14 9.41 -7.87
C ARG A 33 7.77 10.44 -8.81
N SER A 34 7.87 11.71 -8.39
CA SER A 34 8.48 12.77 -9.21
C SER A 34 9.95 12.48 -9.52
N VAL A 35 10.69 11.93 -8.54
CA VAL A 35 12.08 11.48 -8.72
C VAL A 35 12.19 10.37 -9.78
N TYR A 36 11.24 9.43 -9.82
CA TYR A 36 11.23 8.36 -10.84
C TYR A 36 10.87 8.87 -12.24
N LEU A 37 10.02 9.90 -12.33
CA LEU A 37 9.62 10.53 -13.59
C LEU A 37 10.68 11.48 -14.16
N ALA A 38 11.49 12.07 -13.27
CA ALA A 38 12.54 13.00 -13.67
C ALA A 38 13.77 12.30 -14.28
N ASN A 39 14.55 13.06 -15.03
CA ASN A 39 15.78 12.60 -15.66
C ASN A 39 17.05 13.27 -15.10
N ASP A 40 16.89 14.16 -14.12
CA ASP A 40 18.00 14.84 -13.45
C ASP A 40 18.76 13.88 -12.52
N VAL A 41 20.04 14.16 -12.29
CA VAL A 41 20.83 13.43 -11.30
C VAL A 41 21.22 14.42 -10.20
N PRO A 42 20.67 14.29 -8.98
CA PRO A 42 20.97 15.23 -7.92
C PRO A 42 22.48 15.28 -7.60
N PRO A 43 23.09 16.47 -7.49
CA PRO A 43 24.53 16.63 -7.43
C PRO A 43 25.16 16.10 -6.12
N TYR A 44 24.34 15.87 -5.10
CA TYR A 44 24.77 15.33 -3.81
C TYR A 44 24.87 13.78 -3.79
N LEU A 45 24.50 13.09 -4.86
CA LEU A 45 24.58 11.63 -4.92
C LEU A 45 26.01 11.15 -5.20
N ASP A 46 26.49 10.22 -4.38
CA ASP A 46 27.70 9.47 -4.66
C ASP A 46 27.49 8.44 -5.80
N GLU A 47 28.56 7.76 -6.21
CA GLU A 47 28.50 6.81 -7.31
C GLU A 47 27.51 5.66 -7.07
N LYS A 48 27.43 5.16 -5.83
CA LYS A 48 26.54 4.06 -5.47
C LYS A 48 25.08 4.50 -5.50
N ALA A 49 24.78 5.67 -4.94
CA ALA A 49 23.44 6.23 -4.93
C ALA A 49 22.95 6.58 -6.35
N ARG A 50 23.86 7.05 -7.22
CA ARG A 50 23.55 7.24 -8.65
C ARG A 50 23.19 5.92 -9.34
N GLY A 51 23.93 4.84 -9.05
CA GLY A 51 23.61 3.50 -9.55
C GLY A 51 22.21 3.04 -9.11
N LEU A 52 21.91 3.12 -7.82
CA LEU A 52 20.60 2.73 -7.28
C LEU A 52 19.44 3.54 -7.87
N LEU A 53 19.62 4.86 -8.05
CA LEU A 53 18.62 5.71 -8.71
C LEU A 53 18.41 5.32 -10.18
N SER A 54 19.51 5.02 -10.89
CA SER A 54 19.46 4.57 -12.29
C SER A 54 18.67 3.26 -12.42
N ASP A 55 19.03 2.25 -11.61
CA ASP A 55 18.37 0.94 -11.61
C ASP A 55 16.88 1.06 -11.26
N GLY A 56 16.55 1.87 -10.25
CA GLY A 56 15.18 2.12 -9.83
C GLY A 56 14.36 2.78 -10.94
N ARG A 57 14.91 3.79 -11.63
CA ARG A 57 14.26 4.45 -12.77
C ARG A 57 14.13 3.53 -13.98
N GLU A 58 15.12 2.68 -14.23
CA GLU A 58 15.03 1.66 -15.28
C GLU A 58 13.89 0.69 -15.00
N MET A 59 13.81 0.14 -13.79
CA MET A 59 12.72 -0.76 -13.41
C MET A 59 11.35 -0.06 -13.48
N PHE A 60 11.26 1.19 -13.00
CA PHE A 60 10.03 1.99 -13.10
C PHE A 60 9.53 2.11 -14.54
N ARG A 61 10.43 2.36 -15.50
CA ARG A 61 10.10 2.40 -16.94
C ARG A 61 9.78 1.02 -17.50
N ASN A 62 10.55 -0.01 -17.14
CA ASN A 62 10.34 -1.38 -17.62
C ASN A 62 8.96 -1.93 -17.21
N LEU A 63 8.49 -1.54 -16.03
CA LEU A 63 7.16 -1.87 -15.52
C LEU A 63 6.06 -0.90 -15.99
N ASP A 64 6.41 0.16 -16.73
CA ASP A 64 5.55 1.25 -17.19
C ASP A 64 4.74 1.90 -16.06
N LEU A 65 5.35 2.10 -14.87
CA LEU A 65 4.65 2.59 -13.67
C LEU A 65 4.21 4.06 -13.75
N GLU A 66 4.54 4.75 -14.84
CA GLU A 66 3.98 6.05 -15.16
C GLU A 66 2.48 5.93 -15.51
N HIS A 67 2.14 4.94 -16.35
CA HIS A 67 0.80 4.74 -16.91
C HIS A 67 0.09 3.51 -16.33
N ARG A 68 0.85 2.55 -15.83
CA ARG A 68 0.40 1.28 -15.26
C ARG A 68 0.43 1.34 -13.74
N TRP A 69 -0.64 0.86 -13.13
CA TRP A 69 -0.77 0.79 -11.68
C TRP A 69 -1.16 -0.60 -11.18
N LEU A 70 -1.43 -1.54 -12.08
CA LEU A 70 -1.67 -2.96 -11.78
C LEU A 70 -0.54 -3.80 -12.35
N VAL A 71 0.29 -4.39 -11.50
CA VAL A 71 1.46 -5.19 -11.91
C VAL A 71 1.31 -6.63 -11.40
N PRO A 72 1.21 -7.65 -12.28
CA PRO A 72 1.17 -9.03 -11.87
C PRO A 72 2.56 -9.49 -11.41
N GLU A 73 2.60 -10.27 -10.33
CA GLU A 73 3.77 -11.00 -9.87
C GLU A 73 3.33 -12.42 -9.47
N ASP A 74 3.77 -13.43 -10.22
CA ASP A 74 3.38 -14.83 -10.06
C ASP A 74 1.86 -15.07 -9.93
N ARG A 75 1.36 -15.17 -8.70
CA ARG A 75 -0.07 -15.40 -8.38
C ARG A 75 -0.75 -14.18 -7.76
N ASP A 76 0.00 -13.12 -7.53
CA ASP A 76 -0.45 -11.94 -6.82
C ASP A 76 -0.50 -10.75 -7.79
N MET A 77 -1.31 -9.76 -7.43
CA MET A 77 -1.50 -8.54 -8.21
C MET A 77 -1.15 -7.34 -7.33
N HIS A 78 -0.12 -6.60 -7.73
CA HIS A 78 0.30 -5.37 -7.06
C HIS A 78 -0.46 -4.18 -7.61
N VAL A 79 -1.04 -3.40 -6.71
CA VAL A 79 -1.82 -2.21 -6.98
C VAL A 79 -1.03 -1.01 -6.46
N PHE A 80 -0.35 -0.31 -7.35
CA PHE A 80 0.43 0.89 -7.03
C PHE A 80 -0.49 2.11 -6.97
N LEU A 81 -0.70 2.63 -5.76
CA LEU A 81 -1.56 3.79 -5.53
C LEU A 81 -0.78 5.11 -5.64
N TRP A 82 0.52 5.09 -5.35
CA TRP A 82 1.32 6.32 -5.20
C TRP A 82 0.72 7.30 -4.18
N ARG A 83 0.09 6.74 -3.13
CA ARG A 83 -0.45 7.47 -1.98
C ARG A 83 0.26 7.05 -0.70
N GLY A 84 0.16 7.88 0.33
CA GLY A 84 0.76 7.64 1.63
C GLY A 84 0.14 6.45 2.36
N SER A 85 0.84 5.98 3.40
CA SER A 85 0.50 4.74 4.11
C SER A 85 -0.93 4.71 4.65
N GLN A 86 -1.48 5.86 5.05
CA GLN A 86 -2.85 5.96 5.53
C GLN A 86 -3.88 5.68 4.42
N ALA A 87 -3.71 6.28 3.23
CA ALA A 87 -4.60 6.06 2.10
C ALA A 87 -4.51 4.60 1.62
N THR A 88 -3.31 4.04 1.60
CA THR A 88 -3.07 2.63 1.26
C THR A 88 -3.73 1.66 2.24
N ALA A 89 -3.67 1.96 3.55
CA ALA A 89 -4.36 1.16 4.57
C ALA A 89 -5.89 1.22 4.43
N VAL A 90 -6.44 2.41 4.17
CA VAL A 90 -7.87 2.60 3.88
C VAL A 90 -8.29 1.81 2.64
N PHE A 91 -7.49 1.87 1.57
CA PHE A 91 -7.77 1.13 0.35
C PHE A 91 -7.72 -0.39 0.59
N SER A 92 -6.77 -0.89 1.38
CA SER A 92 -6.72 -2.29 1.79
C SER A 92 -7.99 -2.73 2.55
N ALA A 93 -8.50 -1.89 3.45
CA ALA A 93 -9.77 -2.14 4.14
C ALA A 93 -10.97 -2.16 3.18
N ALA A 94 -10.98 -1.29 2.17
CA ALA A 94 -12.01 -1.28 1.12
C ALA A 94 -11.97 -2.56 0.25
N LEU A 95 -10.77 -3.06 -0.06
CA LEU A 95 -10.62 -4.36 -0.73
C LEU A 95 -11.11 -5.51 0.15
N ALA A 96 -10.84 -5.46 1.46
CA ALA A 96 -11.35 -6.44 2.42
C ALA A 96 -12.89 -6.43 2.51
N MET A 97 -13.51 -5.25 2.48
CA MET A 97 -14.96 -5.10 2.34
C MET A 97 -15.50 -5.75 1.06
N ALA A 98 -14.74 -5.68 -0.04
CA ALA A 98 -15.04 -6.37 -1.29
C ALA A 98 -14.68 -7.88 -1.30
N GLY A 99 -14.26 -8.45 -0.15
CA GLY A 99 -13.93 -9.87 0.00
C GLY A 99 -12.51 -10.26 -0.43
N LEU A 100 -11.64 -9.29 -0.72
CA LEU A 100 -10.27 -9.53 -1.16
C LEU A 100 -9.28 -9.50 0.01
N LYS A 101 -8.27 -10.36 -0.06
CA LYS A 101 -7.15 -10.36 0.90
C LYS A 101 -5.99 -9.60 0.28
N SER A 102 -5.58 -8.53 0.93
CA SER A 102 -4.46 -7.71 0.47
C SER A 102 -3.43 -7.48 1.59
N GLY A 103 -2.16 -7.35 1.21
CA GLY A 103 -1.08 -6.87 2.05
C GLY A 103 -0.73 -5.43 1.69
N VAL A 104 -0.53 -4.57 2.69
CA VAL A 104 -0.11 -3.17 2.50
C VAL A 104 1.42 -3.11 2.36
N HIS A 105 1.89 -2.34 1.38
CA HIS A 105 3.28 -1.93 1.24
C HIS A 105 3.39 -0.41 1.03
N GLU A 106 4.61 0.12 0.95
CA GLU A 106 4.90 1.56 1.00
C GLU A 106 4.23 2.40 -0.10
N LEU A 107 3.90 1.77 -1.23
CA LEU A 107 3.41 2.45 -2.43
C LEU A 107 2.00 1.98 -2.86
N GLY A 108 1.39 1.04 -2.12
CA GLY A 108 0.20 0.34 -2.60
C GLY A 108 -0.14 -0.93 -1.84
N VAL A 109 -0.93 -1.79 -2.50
CA VAL A 109 -1.38 -3.05 -1.92
C VAL A 109 -1.12 -4.22 -2.85
N SER A 110 -0.76 -5.38 -2.29
CA SER A 110 -0.62 -6.64 -3.02
C SER A 110 -1.83 -7.50 -2.74
N VAL A 111 -2.62 -7.83 -3.76
CA VAL A 111 -3.79 -8.71 -3.64
C VAL A 111 -3.37 -10.12 -4.01
N SER A 112 -3.54 -11.07 -3.09
CA SER A 112 -3.01 -12.42 -3.29
C SER A 112 -3.95 -13.31 -4.09
N LYS A 113 -3.36 -14.23 -4.89
CA LYS A 113 -4.06 -15.29 -5.63
C LYS A 113 -5.20 -14.78 -6.53
N ILE A 114 -4.98 -13.66 -7.22
CA ILE A 114 -5.97 -13.07 -8.12
C ILE A 114 -5.33 -12.63 -9.43
N LYS A 115 -6.04 -12.85 -10.55
CA LYS A 115 -5.63 -12.36 -11.87
C LYS A 115 -6.18 -10.97 -12.15
N GLN A 116 -5.58 -10.29 -13.11
CA GLN A 116 -6.01 -8.95 -13.50
C GLN A 116 -7.47 -8.93 -13.99
N GLU A 117 -7.86 -9.95 -14.76
CA GLU A 117 -9.23 -10.10 -15.28
C GLU A 117 -10.29 -10.23 -14.19
N GLU A 118 -9.92 -10.78 -13.03
CA GLU A 118 -10.81 -10.97 -11.87
C GLU A 118 -10.80 -9.75 -10.94
N LEU A 119 -9.64 -9.10 -10.77
CA LEU A 119 -9.49 -7.92 -9.93
C LEU A 119 -10.13 -6.68 -10.57
N ARG A 120 -9.99 -6.51 -11.89
CA ARG A 120 -10.44 -5.30 -12.59
C ARG A 120 -11.94 -5.00 -12.41
N PRO A 121 -12.86 -5.97 -12.56
CA PRO A 121 -14.28 -5.73 -12.33
C PRO A 121 -14.61 -5.32 -10.89
N ILE A 122 -13.83 -5.77 -9.90
CA ILE A 122 -14.02 -5.40 -8.49
C ILE A 122 -13.57 -3.95 -8.29
N LEU A 123 -12.40 -3.58 -8.84
CA LEU A 123 -11.91 -2.22 -8.83
C LEU A 123 -12.86 -1.26 -9.55
N ASP A 124 -13.39 -1.65 -10.71
CA ASP A 124 -14.36 -0.85 -11.46
C ASP A 124 -15.65 -0.63 -10.66
N LYS A 125 -16.13 -1.64 -9.94
CA LYS A 125 -17.26 -1.50 -9.01
C LYS A 125 -16.95 -0.51 -7.90
N LEU A 126 -15.80 -0.64 -7.24
CA LEU A 126 -15.36 0.29 -6.20
C LEU A 126 -15.24 1.73 -6.75
N ALA A 127 -14.72 1.88 -7.98
CA ALA A 127 -14.59 3.17 -8.65
C ALA A 127 -15.93 3.83 -9.01
N GLN A 128 -17.00 3.03 -9.17
CA GLN A 128 -18.35 3.51 -9.48
C GLN A 128 -19.21 3.79 -8.24
N MET A 129 -18.76 3.37 -7.05
CA MET A 129 -19.45 3.70 -5.81
C MET A 129 -19.38 5.22 -5.57
N ARG A 130 -20.56 5.85 -5.51
CA ARG A 130 -20.68 7.31 -5.33
C ARG A 130 -20.32 7.74 -3.92
N GLU A 131 -20.74 6.93 -2.95
CA GLU A 131 -20.46 7.14 -1.53
C GLU A 131 -20.17 5.78 -0.90
N ILE A 132 -19.14 5.74 -0.06
CA ILE A 132 -18.79 4.60 0.77
C ILE A 132 -18.88 5.10 2.20
N ASP A 133 -19.70 4.46 3.03
CA ASP A 133 -19.84 4.85 4.43
C ASP A 133 -18.53 4.55 5.19
N PRO A 134 -17.91 5.55 5.83
CA PRO A 134 -16.74 5.32 6.68
C PRO A 134 -16.92 4.24 7.75
N GLU A 135 -18.12 4.10 8.31
CA GLU A 135 -18.40 3.09 9.32
C GLU A 135 -18.35 1.69 8.72
N ASP A 136 -18.92 1.48 7.52
CA ASP A 136 -18.87 0.20 6.80
C ASP A 136 -17.43 -0.24 6.52
N VAL A 137 -16.56 0.69 6.09
CA VAL A 137 -15.14 0.37 5.83
C VAL A 137 -14.43 0.03 7.14
N SER A 138 -14.76 0.72 8.23
CA SER A 138 -14.12 0.54 9.52
C SER A 138 -14.28 -0.89 10.04
N GLU A 139 -15.39 -1.58 9.71
CA GLU A 139 -15.67 -2.96 10.10
C GLU A 139 -14.58 -3.94 9.63
N PHE A 140 -13.97 -3.66 8.48
CA PHE A 140 -12.97 -4.53 7.85
C PHE A 140 -11.52 -4.20 8.24
N VAL A 141 -11.31 -3.22 9.12
CA VAL A 141 -9.97 -2.85 9.60
C VAL A 141 -9.52 -3.82 10.68
N ALA A 142 -8.53 -4.65 10.37
CA ALA A 142 -7.88 -5.51 11.35
C ALA A 142 -7.03 -4.68 12.33
N ASN A 143 -6.96 -5.12 13.60
CA ASN A 143 -6.13 -4.50 14.64
C ASN A 143 -6.38 -2.98 14.83
N ILE A 144 -7.63 -2.54 14.70
CA ILE A 144 -8.01 -1.12 14.76
C ILE A 144 -7.63 -0.41 16.08
N LYS A 145 -7.47 -1.17 17.17
CA LYS A 145 -7.03 -0.65 18.46
C LYS A 145 -5.51 -0.54 18.49
N VAL A 146 -5.02 0.69 18.36
CA VAL A 146 -3.59 1.01 18.30
C VAL A 146 -3.13 1.84 19.50
N GLY A 147 -1.81 1.91 19.72
CA GLY A 147 -1.18 2.74 20.74
C GLY A 147 -1.10 2.09 22.13
N LYS A 148 -0.54 2.85 23.08
CA LYS A 148 -0.18 2.38 24.43
C LYS A 148 -1.37 1.89 25.25
N PHE A 149 -2.55 2.50 25.04
CA PHE A 149 -3.76 2.22 25.82
C PHE A 149 -4.83 1.45 25.02
N ARG A 150 -4.41 0.70 23.99
CA ARG A 150 -5.32 -0.02 23.08
C ARG A 150 -6.28 -0.98 23.79
N GLU A 151 -5.87 -1.56 24.90
CA GLU A 151 -6.67 -2.53 25.67
C GLU A 151 -7.84 -1.87 26.38
N GLN A 152 -7.72 -0.58 26.69
CA GLN A 152 -8.73 0.20 27.40
C GLN A 152 -9.75 0.85 26.46
N VAL A 153 -9.52 0.82 25.14
CA VAL A 153 -10.41 1.45 24.16
C VAL A 153 -11.52 0.47 23.75
N PRO A 154 -12.81 0.82 23.97
CA PRO A 154 -13.93 0.03 23.45
C PRO A 154 -13.87 -0.04 21.92
N GLU A 155 -14.29 -1.18 21.35
CA GLU A 155 -14.16 -1.41 19.91
C GLU A 155 -14.98 -0.43 19.07
N GLY A 156 -16.24 -0.17 19.43
CA GLY A 156 -17.07 0.82 18.72
C GLY A 156 -16.50 2.25 18.77
N LEU A 157 -15.78 2.61 19.84
CA LEU A 157 -15.10 3.90 19.91
C LEU A 157 -13.89 3.93 18.96
N ALA A 158 -13.11 2.85 18.89
CA ALA A 158 -11.99 2.77 17.96
C ALA A 158 -12.45 2.84 16.49
N ARG A 159 -13.54 2.13 16.14
CA ARG A 159 -14.16 2.15 14.81
C ARG A 159 -14.65 3.54 14.41
N SER A 160 -15.47 4.18 15.24
CA SER A 160 -15.99 5.52 14.96
C SER A 160 -14.89 6.59 14.85
N LEU A 161 -13.83 6.51 15.69
CA LEU A 161 -12.69 7.42 15.59
C LEU A 161 -11.89 7.19 14.31
N TRP A 162 -11.65 5.93 13.93
CA TRP A 162 -10.98 5.59 12.68
C TRP A 162 -11.80 6.07 11.47
N ALA A 163 -13.11 5.81 11.46
CA ALA A 163 -14.04 6.25 10.42
C ALA A 163 -14.01 7.79 10.26
N LYS A 164 -14.08 8.51 11.39
CA LYS A 164 -13.98 9.97 11.41
C LYS A 164 -12.64 10.48 10.89
N GLN A 165 -11.53 9.87 11.30
CA GLN A 165 -10.18 10.27 10.89
C GLN A 165 -9.94 10.05 9.40
N ASN A 166 -10.48 8.97 8.84
CA ASN A 166 -10.21 8.53 7.47
C ASN A 166 -11.27 8.96 6.46
N ARG A 167 -12.31 9.70 6.86
CA ARG A 167 -13.41 10.13 5.98
C ARG A 167 -12.94 10.72 4.64
N ALA A 168 -11.95 11.61 4.65
CA ALA A 168 -11.42 12.20 3.43
C ALA A 168 -10.73 11.16 2.51
N LYS A 169 -10.06 10.16 3.09
CA LYS A 169 -9.35 9.11 2.34
C LYS A 169 -10.33 8.07 1.82
N ILE A 170 -11.42 7.84 2.54
CA ILE A 170 -12.53 6.98 2.12
C ILE A 170 -13.25 7.59 0.91
N ALA A 171 -13.45 8.90 0.90
CA ALA A 171 -13.99 9.60 -0.27
C ALA A 171 -13.09 9.47 -1.51
N ASP A 172 -11.78 9.29 -1.33
CA ASP A 172 -10.81 9.09 -2.41
C ASP A 172 -10.75 7.63 -2.91
N ILE A 173 -11.42 6.65 -2.27
CA ILE A 173 -11.36 5.22 -2.68
C ILE A 173 -11.76 5.04 -4.14
N SER A 174 -12.83 5.71 -4.57
CA SER A 174 -13.32 5.59 -5.94
C SER A 174 -12.30 6.11 -6.96
N ALA A 175 -11.51 7.13 -6.60
CA ALA A 175 -10.41 7.63 -7.44
C ALA A 175 -9.25 6.63 -7.48
N MET A 176 -8.82 6.15 -6.30
CA MET A 176 -7.76 5.14 -6.15
C MET A 176 -8.07 3.86 -6.93
N ALA A 177 -9.31 3.37 -6.86
CA ALA A 177 -9.78 2.20 -7.60
C ALA A 177 -9.84 2.44 -9.12
N GLY A 178 -9.92 3.69 -9.56
CA GLY A 178 -9.83 4.08 -10.96
C GLY A 178 -8.39 4.21 -11.48
N GLY A 179 -7.38 4.04 -10.63
CA GLY A 179 -5.97 4.27 -10.96
C GLY A 179 -5.60 5.74 -11.07
N ARG A 180 -6.30 6.61 -10.32
CA ARG A 180 -6.09 8.06 -10.29
C ARG A 180 -5.75 8.55 -8.89
#